data_AF-A0A3B8VZ16-F1
#
_entry.id   AF-A0A3B8VZ16-F1
#
_cell.length_a   1.000
_cell.length_b   1.000
_cell.length_c   1.000
_cell.angle_alpha   90.00
_cell.angle_beta   90.00
_cell.angle_gamma   90.00
#
_symmetry.space_group_name_H-M   'P 1'
#
loop_
_entity.id
_entity.type
_entity.pdbx_description
1 polymer ?
#
loop_
_entity_poly.entity_id
_entity_poly.type
_entity_poly.pdbx_seq_one_letter_code
_entity_poly.pdbx_strand_id
1 'polypeptide(L)'
;KYYKESCRIFPTPSDYLMKVLGLSFLISNSKQHRFAKLSLNASRFKPYKIESLWGAFMMMRSRVFRELGGMDENFFLYGEDLDFSKRLVDAGYETYCIPETVLHYQSKFTRDENRFFVKAYYRSMLLYFGKYYNTLPDLYSSCLKAAVMCRWTLSPLFKRKNDGVKELENKKRRVLLVCNEILSEEIKTQFNRRFGKSAIERWAVERKNLDDLLNRLQQRHSFTDIVYCFDDMRFEQIIHKIEQFYPKTIINHIYCKETGVLVSPGMARM
;
A
#
# COMPACT_ATOMS: atom_id res chain seq x y z
N LYS A 1 -1.80 9.03 -8.40
CA LYS A 1 -1.81 9.88 -7.16
C LYS A 1 -0.48 9.69 -6.41
N TYR A 2 0.27 10.75 -6.11
CA TYR A 2 1.51 10.63 -5.30
C TYR A 2 1.19 10.19 -3.86
N TYR A 3 1.90 9.19 -3.35
CA TYR A 3 1.72 8.70 -1.98
C TYR A 3 2.57 9.57 -1.04
N LYS A 4 1.90 10.34 -0.16
CA LYS A 4 2.59 11.33 0.68
C LYS A 4 3.49 10.66 1.71
N GLU A 5 3.12 9.45 2.09
CA GLU A 5 3.80 8.63 3.08
C GLU A 5 5.03 7.90 2.49
N SER A 6 5.34 8.06 1.20
CA SER A 6 6.60 7.58 0.61
C SER A 6 7.81 8.48 0.93
N CYS A 7 7.58 9.64 1.56
CA CYS A 7 8.63 10.56 1.99
C CYS A 7 8.71 10.59 3.52
N ARG A 8 9.65 9.85 4.13
CA ARG A 8 9.79 9.79 5.59
C ARG A 8 11.20 10.15 6.04
N ILE A 9 11.25 10.87 7.16
CA ILE A 9 12.41 10.93 8.03
C ILE A 9 12.21 9.98 9.21
N PHE A 10 13.29 9.68 9.92
CA PHE A 10 13.20 8.89 11.14
C PHE A 10 12.28 9.58 12.16
N PRO A 11 11.29 8.86 12.72
CA PRO A 11 10.42 9.44 13.72
C PRO A 11 11.21 9.71 15.00
N THR A 12 10.88 10.81 15.66
CA THR A 12 11.32 11.07 17.03
C THR A 12 10.23 10.66 18.02
N PRO A 13 10.59 10.32 19.27
CA PRO A 13 9.61 10.02 20.31
C PRO A 13 8.58 11.15 20.51
N SER A 14 8.99 12.41 20.49
CA SER A 14 8.08 13.55 20.66
C SER A 14 7.09 13.68 19.49
N ASP A 15 7.56 13.57 18.24
CA ASP A 15 6.69 13.60 17.06
C ASP A 15 5.65 12.47 17.10
N TYR A 16 6.09 11.27 17.51
CA TYR A 16 5.21 10.12 17.63
C TYR A 16 4.15 10.29 18.72
N LEU A 17 4.52 10.75 19.90
CA LEU A 17 3.59 10.98 21.01
C LEU A 17 2.49 11.97 20.60
N MET A 18 2.88 13.07 19.96
CA MET A 18 1.94 14.07 19.46
C MET A 18 1.02 13.52 18.36
N LYS A 19 1.51 12.61 17.50
CA LYS A 19 0.68 11.89 16.52
C LYS A 19 -0.35 10.98 17.19
N VAL A 20 0.04 10.22 18.21
CA VAL A 20 -0.87 9.33 18.94
C VAL A 20 -1.97 10.14 19.62
N LEU A 21 -1.61 11.25 20.27
CA LEU A 21 -2.53 12.17 20.96
C LEU A 21 -3.44 12.98 20.01
N GLY A 22 -3.25 12.89 18.69
CA GLY A 22 -4.03 13.68 17.73
C GLY A 22 -3.65 15.17 17.71
N LEU A 23 -2.55 15.53 18.37
CA LEU A 23 -2.01 16.89 18.45
C LEU A 23 -1.05 17.22 17.30
N SER A 24 -1.11 16.45 16.20
CA SER A 24 -0.26 16.65 15.02
C SER A 24 -0.36 18.06 14.42
N PHE A 25 -1.49 18.76 14.63
CA PHE A 25 -1.67 20.13 14.17
C PHE A 25 -0.76 21.13 14.91
N LEU A 26 -0.42 20.86 16.18
CA LEU A 26 0.56 21.67 16.94
C LEU A 26 1.99 21.46 16.42
N ILE A 27 2.20 20.37 15.68
CA ILE A 27 3.48 20.03 15.05
C ILE A 27 3.60 20.62 13.63
N SER A 28 2.82 21.66 13.30
CA SER A 28 2.84 22.37 12.01
C SER A 28 4.25 22.77 11.52
N ASN A 29 5.25 22.80 12.43
CA ASN A 29 6.65 23.13 12.16
C ASN A 29 7.68 22.01 12.44
N SER A 30 7.32 20.73 12.69
CA SER A 30 8.37 19.70 12.86
C SER A 30 9.17 19.49 11.59
N LYS A 31 10.40 19.01 11.79
CA LYS A 31 11.28 18.52 10.73
C LYS A 31 10.55 17.52 9.83
N GLN A 32 9.67 16.67 10.37
CA GLN A 32 8.92 15.69 9.60
C GLN A 32 7.87 16.33 8.69
N HIS A 33 7.13 17.32 9.18
CA HIS A 33 6.14 18.04 8.38
C HIS A 33 6.81 18.89 7.28
N ARG A 34 7.92 19.55 7.62
CA ARG A 34 8.74 20.33 6.67
C ARG A 34 9.40 19.41 5.63
N PHE A 35 9.95 18.27 6.03
CA PHE A 35 10.57 17.30 5.12
C PHE A 35 9.53 16.66 4.20
N ALA A 36 8.37 16.24 4.71
CA ALA A 36 7.29 15.73 3.88
C ALA A 36 6.86 16.77 2.83
N LYS A 37 6.72 18.04 3.23
CA LYS A 37 6.36 19.15 2.32
C LYS A 37 7.45 19.49 1.30
N LEU A 38 8.73 19.52 1.70
CA LEU A 38 9.86 19.75 0.80
C LEU A 38 10.05 18.58 -0.18
N SER A 39 9.99 17.34 0.33
CA SER A 39 10.14 16.13 -0.46
C SER A 39 9.04 16.01 -1.51
N LEU A 40 7.78 16.30 -1.14
CA LEU A 40 6.65 16.31 -2.08
C LEU A 40 6.78 17.33 -3.21
N ASN A 41 7.50 18.43 -2.98
CA ASN A 41 7.75 19.45 -4.00
C ASN A 41 8.98 19.12 -4.87
N ALA A 42 10.01 18.51 -4.29
CA ALA A 42 11.21 18.07 -4.99
C ALA A 42 11.02 16.77 -5.81
N SER A 43 10.04 15.94 -5.41
CA SER A 43 9.90 14.56 -5.88
C SER A 43 9.29 14.37 -7.26
N ARG A 44 8.77 15.40 -7.94
CA ARG A 44 7.93 15.12 -9.12
C ARG A 44 8.68 14.57 -10.33
N PHE A 45 9.97 14.87 -10.49
CA PHE A 45 10.68 14.59 -11.73
C PHE A 45 12.16 14.20 -11.59
N LYS A 46 12.72 14.17 -10.38
CA LYS A 46 14.12 13.79 -10.16
C LYS A 46 14.28 12.92 -8.91
N PRO A 47 15.25 11.98 -8.91
CA PRO A 47 15.67 11.30 -7.70
C PRO A 47 16.02 12.29 -6.59
N TYR A 48 15.62 11.98 -5.36
CA TYR A 48 15.95 12.79 -4.19
C TYR A 48 16.30 11.92 -2.99
N LYS A 49 17.23 12.42 -2.17
CA LYS A 49 17.71 11.71 -0.98
C LYS A 49 16.62 11.66 0.08
N ILE A 50 16.46 10.49 0.70
CA ILE A 50 15.56 10.25 1.83
C ILE A 50 16.32 9.55 2.95
N GLU A 51 15.73 9.50 4.14
CA GLU A 51 16.29 8.80 5.29
C GLU A 51 15.62 7.45 5.51
N SER A 52 14.29 7.41 5.38
CA SER A 52 13.48 6.20 5.59
C SER A 52 12.80 5.78 4.30
N LEU A 53 13.17 4.57 3.84
CA LEU A 53 12.51 3.87 2.76
C LEU A 53 11.16 3.32 3.23
N TRP A 54 10.27 3.03 2.26
CA TRP A 54 9.00 2.36 2.53
C TRP A 54 8.99 0.97 1.90
N GLY A 55 8.72 -0.05 2.71
CA GLY A 55 8.84 -1.47 2.33
C GLY A 55 7.92 -1.94 1.20
N ALA A 56 6.99 -1.11 0.74
CA ALA A 56 6.08 -1.45 -0.36
C ALA A 56 6.81 -1.67 -1.69
N PHE A 57 7.89 -0.93 -1.96
CA PHE A 57 8.71 -1.11 -3.15
C PHE A 57 10.10 -0.53 -2.91
N MET A 58 11.10 -1.41 -2.75
CA MET A 58 12.49 -1.03 -2.50
C MET A 58 13.41 -1.85 -3.40
N MET A 59 14.48 -1.21 -3.89
CA MET A 59 15.55 -1.87 -4.60
C MET A 59 16.88 -1.55 -3.90
N MET A 60 17.70 -2.57 -3.71
CA MET A 60 19.00 -2.42 -3.07
C MET A 60 19.97 -3.51 -3.54
N ARG A 61 21.27 -3.26 -3.36
CA ARG A 61 22.30 -4.27 -3.66
C ARG A 61 22.15 -5.45 -2.71
N SER A 62 22.07 -6.67 -3.24
CA SER A 62 21.92 -7.89 -2.43
C SER A 62 23.05 -8.09 -1.42
N ARG A 63 24.26 -7.59 -1.72
CA ARG A 63 25.38 -7.59 -0.77
C ARG A 63 25.07 -6.74 0.47
N VAL A 64 24.57 -5.52 0.28
CA VAL A 64 24.24 -4.60 1.39
C VAL A 64 23.14 -5.18 2.28
N PHE A 65 22.11 -5.78 1.67
CA PHE A 65 21.04 -6.44 2.45
C PHE A 65 21.57 -7.56 3.34
N ARG A 66 22.47 -8.41 2.82
CA ARG A 66 23.07 -9.52 3.58
C ARG A 66 24.08 -9.02 4.62
N GLU A 67 24.89 -8.03 4.28
CA GLU A 67 25.88 -7.42 5.16
C GLU A 67 25.24 -6.82 6.41
N LEU A 68 24.09 -6.16 6.26
CA LEU A 68 23.36 -5.58 7.37
C LEU A 68 22.46 -6.59 8.11
N GLY A 69 22.43 -7.86 7.70
CA GLY A 69 21.65 -8.91 8.38
C GLY A 69 20.16 -8.93 8.04
N GLY A 70 19.74 -8.37 6.90
CA GLY A 70 18.35 -8.39 6.45
C GLY A 70 17.39 -7.55 7.30
N MET A 71 16.08 -7.78 7.16
CA MET A 71 15.06 -7.13 7.99
C MET A 71 15.00 -7.79 9.37
N ASP A 72 14.79 -6.98 10.42
CA ASP A 72 14.73 -7.47 11.80
C ASP A 72 13.37 -8.14 12.06
N GLU A 73 13.38 -9.46 12.26
CA GLU A 73 12.19 -10.29 12.45
C GLU A 73 11.41 -9.99 13.73
N ASN A 74 11.98 -9.22 14.67
CA ASN A 74 11.24 -8.73 15.84
C ASN A 74 10.11 -7.77 15.43
N PHE A 75 10.23 -7.14 14.26
CA PHE A 75 9.18 -6.33 13.65
C PHE A 75 8.28 -7.22 12.80
N PHE A 76 7.08 -7.50 13.30
CA PHE A 76 6.07 -8.22 12.52
C PHE A 76 5.52 -7.39 11.34
N LEU A 77 5.27 -6.09 11.54
CA LEU A 77 4.75 -5.17 10.50
C LEU A 77 4.93 -3.69 10.90
N TYR A 78 5.16 -2.81 9.93
CA TYR A 78 5.26 -1.34 10.05
C TYR A 78 6.50 -0.77 10.75
N GLY A 79 7.54 -1.57 10.96
CA GLY A 79 8.79 -1.07 11.55
C GLY A 79 10.05 -1.75 11.01
N GLU A 80 9.90 -2.87 10.32
CA GLU A 80 10.97 -3.62 9.66
C GLU A 80 11.72 -2.79 8.61
N ASP A 81 10.98 -2.01 7.81
CA ASP A 81 11.51 -1.14 6.78
C ASP A 81 12.16 0.12 7.37
N LEU A 82 11.59 0.65 8.44
CA LEU A 82 12.13 1.78 9.19
C LEU A 82 13.45 1.42 9.89
N ASP A 83 13.48 0.28 10.59
CA ASP A 83 14.68 -0.26 11.24
C ASP A 83 15.81 -0.50 10.24
N PHE A 84 15.49 -1.16 9.13
CA PHE A 84 16.46 -1.42 8.08
C PHE A 84 17.00 -0.13 7.45
N SER A 85 16.12 0.86 7.23
CA SER A 85 16.54 2.19 6.75
C SER A 85 17.49 2.88 7.72
N LYS A 86 17.26 2.76 9.03
CA LYS A 86 18.14 3.33 10.05
C LYS A 86 19.52 2.68 10.00
N ARG A 87 19.58 1.35 9.89
CA ARG A 87 20.86 0.61 9.74
C ARG A 87 21.60 0.96 8.45
N LEU A 88 20.90 1.17 7.34
CA LEU A 88 21.51 1.64 6.09
C LEU A 88 22.21 3.00 6.30
N VAL A 89 21.50 3.97 6.87
CA VAL A 89 22.04 5.31 7.11
C VAL A 89 23.19 5.27 8.11
N ASP A 90 23.08 4.49 9.19
CA ASP A 90 24.13 4.35 10.21
C ASP A 90 25.40 3.67 9.68
N ALA A 91 25.26 2.79 8.69
CA ALA A 91 26.38 2.19 7.97
C ALA A 91 26.95 3.09 6.84
N GLY A 92 26.45 4.33 6.71
CA GLY A 92 26.95 5.31 5.73
C GLY A 92 26.39 5.15 4.32
N TYR A 93 25.39 4.29 4.11
CA TYR A 93 24.74 4.17 2.81
C TYR A 93 23.74 5.32 2.58
N GLU A 94 23.62 5.73 1.32
CA GLU A 94 22.62 6.69 0.92
C GLU A 94 21.35 6.02 0.41
N THR A 95 20.19 6.60 0.72
CA THR A 95 18.90 6.12 0.21
C THR A 95 18.21 7.21 -0.60
N TYR A 96 17.57 6.81 -1.69
CA TYR A 96 16.94 7.71 -2.66
C TYR A 96 15.53 7.23 -2.98
N CYS A 97 14.61 8.18 -3.14
CA CYS A 97 13.32 7.93 -3.76
C CYS A 97 13.43 8.28 -5.25
N ILE A 98 13.13 7.30 -6.10
CA ILE A 98 13.09 7.47 -7.55
C ILE A 98 11.63 7.70 -7.95
N PRO A 99 11.31 8.78 -8.70
CA PRO A 99 9.94 9.10 -9.09
C PRO A 99 9.46 8.19 -10.23
N GLU A 100 9.18 6.94 -9.90
CA GLU A 100 8.66 5.94 -10.83
C GLU A 100 7.20 5.57 -10.55
N THR A 101 6.53 5.07 -11.58
CA THR A 101 5.15 4.62 -11.50
C THR A 101 5.11 3.21 -10.94
N VAL A 102 4.56 3.06 -9.72
CA VAL A 102 4.42 1.78 -9.03
C VAL A 102 2.95 1.51 -8.72
N LEU A 103 2.47 0.31 -9.06
CA LEU A 103 1.16 -0.17 -8.64
C LEU A 103 1.27 -0.84 -7.27
N HIS A 104 0.70 -0.22 -6.25
CA HIS A 104 0.67 -0.76 -4.90
C HIS A 104 -0.77 -1.08 -4.47
N TYR A 105 -1.04 -2.36 -4.22
CA TYR A 105 -2.32 -2.82 -3.67
C TYR A 105 -2.32 -2.71 -2.14
N GLN A 106 -2.76 -1.57 -1.62
CA GLN A 106 -2.88 -1.40 -0.18
C GLN A 106 -3.99 -2.31 0.40
N SER A 107 -3.66 -3.09 1.43
CA SER A 107 -4.64 -3.96 2.08
C SER A 107 -5.71 -3.15 2.83
N LYS A 108 -6.96 -3.63 2.85
CA LYS A 108 -8.02 -2.95 3.64
C LYS A 108 -7.79 -3.07 5.15
N PHE A 109 -6.94 -4.02 5.57
CA PHE A 109 -6.54 -4.23 6.96
C PHE A 109 -5.60 -3.14 7.49
N THR A 110 -4.95 -2.35 6.62
CA THR A 110 -4.03 -1.26 6.99
C THR A 110 -4.71 0.04 7.43
N ARG A 111 -6.04 0.04 7.66
CA ARG A 111 -6.74 1.26 8.08
C ARG A 111 -6.43 1.57 9.54
N ASP A 112 -6.17 2.84 9.83
CA ASP A 112 -5.86 3.39 11.16
C ASP A 112 -6.91 3.04 12.25
N GLU A 113 -8.10 2.60 11.85
CA GLU A 113 -9.21 2.21 12.73
C GLU A 113 -9.21 0.70 13.09
N ASN A 114 -8.38 -0.11 12.43
CA ASN A 114 -8.30 -1.54 12.72
C ASN A 114 -7.47 -1.77 13.99
N ARG A 115 -8.06 -2.47 14.98
CA ARG A 115 -7.38 -2.83 16.22
C ARG A 115 -6.06 -3.57 15.98
N PHE A 116 -6.02 -4.42 14.96
CA PHE A 116 -4.80 -5.12 14.58
C PHE A 116 -3.72 -4.17 14.08
N PHE A 117 -4.08 -3.24 13.19
CA PHE A 117 -3.18 -2.21 12.68
C PHE A 117 -2.59 -1.39 13.84
N VAL A 118 -3.45 -0.84 14.70
CA VAL A 118 -3.02 0.01 15.82
C VAL A 118 -2.05 -0.76 16.73
N LYS A 119 -2.37 -2.01 17.07
CA LYS A 119 -1.52 -2.85 17.93
C LYS A 119 -0.18 -3.17 17.28
N ALA A 120 -0.18 -3.60 16.03
CA ALA A 120 1.03 -3.95 15.29
C ALA A 120 1.94 -2.72 15.12
N TYR A 121 1.37 -1.62 14.64
CA TYR A 121 2.09 -0.35 14.45
C TYR A 121 2.69 0.16 15.77
N TYR A 122 1.90 0.15 16.85
CA TYR A 122 2.37 0.60 18.16
C TYR A 122 3.51 -0.25 18.71
N ARG A 123 3.37 -1.58 18.66
CA ARG A 123 4.40 -2.51 19.09
C ARG A 123 5.71 -2.26 18.34
N SER A 124 5.63 -2.09 17.02
CA SER A 124 6.78 -1.78 16.19
C SER A 124 7.45 -0.46 16.58
N MET A 125 6.67 0.60 16.85
CA MET A 125 7.26 1.88 17.27
C MET A 125 7.93 1.81 18.65
N LEU A 126 7.37 1.07 19.60
CA LEU A 126 8.02 0.84 20.90
C LEU A 126 9.36 0.12 20.74
N LEU A 127 9.40 -0.94 19.92
CA LEU A 127 10.64 -1.67 19.65
C LEU A 127 11.68 -0.77 18.99
N TYR A 128 11.27 0.00 17.97
CA TYR A 128 12.14 0.96 17.28
C TYR A 128 12.73 1.98 18.24
N PHE A 129 11.91 2.61 19.09
CA PHE A 129 12.43 3.60 20.04
C PHE A 129 13.32 2.97 21.11
N GLY A 130 12.99 1.77 21.59
CA GLY A 130 13.85 1.05 22.53
C GLY A 130 15.23 0.73 21.96
N LYS A 131 15.33 0.48 20.65
CA LYS A 131 16.58 0.15 19.96
C LYS A 131 17.49 1.36 19.71
N TYR A 132 16.90 2.53 19.42
CA TYR A 132 17.65 3.70 18.93
C TYR A 132 17.64 4.92 19.86
N TYR A 133 16.77 4.95 20.86
CA TYR A 133 16.67 6.03 21.84
C TYR A 133 16.90 5.42 23.23
N ASN A 134 18.18 5.19 23.55
CA ASN A 134 18.61 4.66 24.85
C ASN A 134 18.02 5.53 25.98
N THR A 135 17.18 4.91 26.80
CA THR A 135 16.35 5.53 27.85
C THR A 135 15.26 6.48 27.36
N LEU A 136 14.22 5.93 26.74
CA LEU A 136 12.90 6.51 26.97
C LEU A 136 12.60 6.35 28.46
N PRO A 137 12.36 7.43 29.23
CA PRO A 137 11.97 7.29 30.63
C PRO A 137 10.77 6.34 30.73
N ASP A 138 10.69 5.50 31.76
CA ASP A 138 9.54 4.60 31.98
C ASP A 138 8.20 5.35 31.93
N LEU A 139 8.23 6.63 32.32
CA LEU A 139 7.14 7.57 32.19
C LEU A 139 6.71 7.78 30.74
N TYR A 140 7.62 7.94 29.78
CA TYR A 140 7.28 8.10 28.37
C TYR A 140 6.67 6.82 27.80
N SER A 141 7.24 5.65 28.11
CA SER A 141 6.66 4.36 27.72
C SER A 141 5.23 4.21 28.26
N SER A 142 5.02 4.59 29.53
CA SER A 142 3.70 4.56 30.18
C SER A 142 2.72 5.57 29.58
N CYS A 143 3.13 6.82 29.35
CA CYS A 143 2.31 7.84 28.67
C CYS A 143 1.93 7.39 27.26
N LEU A 144 2.85 6.75 26.54
CA LEU A 144 2.59 6.28 25.19
C LEU A 144 1.63 5.08 25.18
N LYS A 145 1.76 4.16 26.14
CA LYS A 145 0.80 3.06 26.35
C LYS A 145 -0.59 3.61 26.67
N ALA A 146 -0.66 4.59 27.56
CA ALA A 146 -1.90 5.27 27.93
C ALA A 146 -2.53 6.01 26.73
N ALA A 147 -1.74 6.74 25.94
CA ALA A 147 -2.22 7.44 24.75
C ALA A 147 -2.78 6.47 23.70
N VAL A 148 -2.14 5.31 23.50
CA VAL A 148 -2.69 4.26 22.62
C VAL A 148 -3.95 3.62 23.19
N MET A 149 -4.01 3.38 24.51
CA MET A 149 -5.22 2.91 25.19
C MET A 149 -6.38 3.88 25.00
N CYS A 150 -6.15 5.19 25.17
CA CYS A 150 -7.14 6.24 24.93
C CYS A 150 -7.58 6.28 23.46
N ARG A 151 -6.65 6.19 22.52
CA ARG A 151 -6.99 6.13 21.10
C ARG A 151 -7.81 4.88 20.77
N TRP A 152 -7.53 3.76 21.44
CA TRP A 152 -8.27 2.52 21.29
C TRP A 152 -9.70 2.63 21.82
N THR A 153 -9.90 3.20 23.01
CA THR A 153 -11.24 3.40 23.59
C THR A 153 -12.07 4.39 22.80
N LEU A 154 -11.45 5.42 22.22
CA LEU A 154 -12.13 6.44 21.40
C LEU A 154 -12.32 6.01 19.93
N SER A 155 -11.60 5.00 19.44
CA SER A 155 -11.72 4.52 18.05
C SER A 155 -13.15 4.21 17.56
N PRO A 156 -14.09 3.69 18.37
CA PRO A 156 -15.46 3.43 17.93
C PRO A 156 -16.25 4.70 17.61
N LEU A 157 -15.92 5.83 18.24
CA LEU A 157 -16.61 7.10 18.07
C LEU A 157 -16.31 7.76 16.72
N PHE A 158 -15.18 7.39 16.11
CA PHE A 158 -14.74 7.92 14.82
C PHE A 158 -14.87 6.91 13.67
N LYS A 159 -15.50 5.75 13.91
CA LYS A 159 -15.72 4.74 12.86
C LYS A 159 -16.55 5.32 11.73
N ARG A 160 -15.93 5.51 10.57
CA ARG A 160 -16.65 5.88 9.36
C ARG A 160 -17.37 4.63 8.84
N LYS A 161 -18.71 4.68 8.74
CA LYS A 161 -19.51 3.62 8.09
C LYS A 161 -18.94 3.36 6.70
N ASN A 162 -18.59 2.11 6.46
CA ASN A 162 -17.89 1.70 5.24
C ASN A 162 -18.73 0.64 4.51
N ASP A 163 -19.88 1.09 4.03
CA ASP A 163 -20.93 0.23 3.46
C ASP A 163 -20.60 -0.19 2.00
N GLY A 164 -19.92 0.66 1.23
CA GLY A 164 -19.73 0.43 -0.22
C GLY A 164 -18.75 -0.68 -0.63
N VAL A 165 -17.99 -1.26 0.31
CA VAL A 165 -16.96 -2.27 0.00
C VAL A 165 -17.39 -3.68 0.37
N LYS A 166 -18.17 -3.85 1.45
CA LYS A 166 -18.82 -5.13 1.78
C LYS A 166 -19.85 -5.51 0.73
N GLU A 167 -20.49 -4.52 0.10
CA GLU A 167 -21.46 -4.74 -0.98
C GLU A 167 -20.85 -5.34 -2.26
N LEU A 168 -19.56 -5.12 -2.53
CA LEU A 168 -18.85 -5.66 -3.70
C LEU A 168 -18.33 -7.10 -3.48
N GLU A 169 -18.21 -7.54 -2.23
CA GLU A 169 -17.73 -8.89 -1.89
C GLU A 169 -18.85 -9.95 -2.03
N ASN A 170 -20.11 -9.55 -1.93
CA ASN A 170 -21.29 -10.45 -2.03
C ASN A 170 -22.02 -10.42 -3.38
N LYS A 171 -21.64 -9.54 -4.33
CA LYS A 171 -22.24 -9.50 -5.67
C LYS A 171 -21.51 -10.44 -6.61
N LYS A 172 -22.26 -11.14 -7.48
CA LYS A 172 -21.66 -11.95 -8.54
C LYS A 172 -20.81 -11.07 -9.48
N ARG A 173 -19.70 -11.64 -9.95
CA ARG A 173 -18.67 -10.93 -10.72
C ARG A 173 -18.97 -10.99 -12.20
N ARG A 174 -18.98 -9.84 -12.86
CA ARG A 174 -19.04 -9.70 -14.32
C ARG A 174 -17.66 -9.25 -14.77
N VAL A 175 -16.90 -10.18 -15.35
CA VAL A 175 -15.47 -10.05 -15.59
C VAL A 175 -15.20 -9.79 -17.08
N LEU A 176 -14.46 -8.71 -17.36
CA LEU A 176 -13.94 -8.39 -18.68
C LEU A 176 -12.46 -8.79 -18.76
N LEU A 177 -12.11 -9.62 -19.74
CA LEU A 177 -10.74 -9.99 -20.08
C LEU A 177 -10.26 -9.14 -21.26
N VAL A 178 -9.19 -8.39 -21.02
CA VAL A 178 -8.48 -7.63 -22.05
C VAL A 178 -7.22 -8.41 -22.38
N CYS A 179 -7.36 -9.38 -23.29
CA CYS A 179 -6.30 -10.31 -23.68
C CYS A 179 -6.59 -10.98 -25.03
N ASN A 180 -5.55 -11.57 -25.63
CA ASN A 180 -5.67 -12.50 -26.74
C ASN A 180 -6.52 -13.73 -26.34
N GLU A 181 -7.35 -14.22 -27.28
CA GLU A 181 -8.27 -15.35 -27.04
C GLU A 181 -7.56 -16.61 -26.53
N ILE A 182 -6.33 -16.85 -27.02
CA ILE A 182 -5.48 -17.98 -26.64
C ILE A 182 -5.22 -18.00 -25.12
N LEU A 183 -5.03 -16.82 -24.51
CA LEU A 183 -4.73 -16.69 -23.07
C LEU A 183 -5.99 -16.66 -22.20
N SER A 184 -7.16 -16.52 -22.81
CA SER A 184 -8.41 -16.32 -22.06
C SER A 184 -8.76 -17.52 -21.17
N GLU A 185 -8.52 -18.75 -21.63
CA GLU A 185 -8.80 -19.97 -20.85
C GLU A 185 -7.87 -20.13 -19.66
N GLU A 186 -6.60 -19.77 -19.82
CA GLU A 186 -5.63 -19.79 -18.73
C GLU A 186 -5.99 -18.76 -17.65
N ILE A 187 -6.33 -17.54 -18.06
CA ILE A 187 -6.73 -16.47 -17.14
C ILE A 187 -8.01 -16.86 -16.40
N LYS A 188 -9.02 -17.39 -17.09
CA LYS A 188 -10.26 -17.90 -16.47
C LYS A 188 -9.92 -18.96 -15.43
N THR A 189 -9.01 -19.88 -15.73
CA THR A 189 -8.61 -20.94 -14.79
C THR A 189 -7.98 -20.37 -13.52
N GLN A 190 -7.04 -19.42 -13.64
CA GLN A 190 -6.40 -18.78 -12.48
C GLN A 190 -7.38 -17.93 -11.67
N PHE A 191 -8.26 -17.18 -12.35
CA PHE A 191 -9.28 -16.37 -11.70
C PHE A 191 -10.29 -17.26 -10.94
N ASN A 192 -10.72 -18.36 -11.54
CA ASN A 192 -11.59 -19.36 -10.91
C ASN A 192 -10.95 -20.00 -9.68
N ARG A 193 -9.65 -20.30 -9.73
CA ARG A 193 -8.91 -20.80 -8.55
C ARG A 193 -8.89 -19.79 -7.40
N ARG A 194 -8.83 -18.50 -7.72
CA ARG A 194 -8.72 -17.42 -6.72
C ARG A 194 -10.05 -17.02 -6.08
N PHE A 195 -11.12 -16.99 -6.87
CA PHE A 195 -12.42 -16.43 -6.46
C PHE A 195 -13.57 -17.46 -6.44
N GLY A 196 -13.36 -18.64 -7.01
CA GLY A 196 -14.39 -19.68 -7.15
C GLY A 196 -15.28 -19.46 -8.38
N LYS A 197 -15.62 -20.56 -9.08
CA LYS A 197 -16.46 -20.53 -10.29
C LYS A 197 -17.86 -19.94 -10.04
N SER A 198 -18.46 -20.24 -8.88
CA SER A 198 -19.81 -19.80 -8.49
C SER A 198 -19.92 -18.29 -8.25
N ALA A 199 -18.78 -17.60 -8.07
CA ALA A 199 -18.73 -16.16 -7.88
C ALA A 199 -18.84 -15.38 -9.20
N ILE A 200 -18.81 -16.03 -10.36
CA ILE A 200 -18.78 -15.37 -11.67
C ILE A 200 -20.13 -15.51 -12.37
N GLU A 201 -20.67 -14.38 -12.79
CA GLU A 201 -21.93 -14.27 -13.55
C GLU A 201 -21.69 -14.28 -15.05
N ARG A 202 -20.65 -13.57 -15.51
CA ARG A 202 -20.40 -13.36 -16.95
C ARG A 202 -18.93 -13.14 -17.26
N TRP A 203 -18.50 -13.66 -18.40
CA TRP A 203 -17.22 -13.35 -19.05
C TRP A 203 -17.43 -12.52 -20.32
N ALA A 204 -16.51 -11.61 -20.60
CA ALA A 204 -16.33 -11.00 -21.91
C ALA A 204 -14.82 -10.99 -22.23
N VAL A 205 -14.45 -11.18 -23.50
CA VAL A 205 -13.04 -11.13 -23.96
C VAL A 205 -12.97 -10.10 -25.07
N GLU A 206 -11.99 -9.19 -25.01
CA GLU A 206 -11.83 -8.14 -26.02
C GLU A 206 -10.35 -7.90 -26.35
N ARG A 207 -10.04 -7.71 -27.65
CA ARG A 207 -8.66 -7.69 -28.17
C ARG A 207 -8.23 -6.35 -28.77
N LYS A 208 -9.13 -5.60 -29.43
CA LYS A 208 -8.70 -4.69 -30.50
C LYS A 208 -8.93 -3.20 -30.30
N ASN A 209 -9.86 -2.77 -29.43
CA ASN A 209 -10.09 -1.33 -29.26
C ASN A 209 -10.49 -0.98 -27.82
N LEU A 210 -9.48 -0.92 -26.95
CA LEU A 210 -9.68 -0.64 -25.54
C LEU A 210 -10.32 0.75 -25.35
N ASP A 211 -9.89 1.80 -26.05
CA ASP A 211 -10.45 3.15 -25.90
C ASP A 211 -11.95 3.27 -26.22
N ASP A 212 -12.42 2.64 -27.30
CA ASP A 212 -13.85 2.62 -27.64
C ASP A 212 -14.67 1.80 -26.62
N LEU A 213 -14.14 0.66 -26.19
CA LEU A 213 -14.76 -0.16 -25.15
C LEU A 213 -14.82 0.58 -23.81
N LEU A 214 -13.75 1.25 -23.43
CA LEU A 214 -13.62 2.04 -22.21
C LEU A 214 -14.67 3.16 -22.14
N ASN A 215 -14.89 3.88 -23.25
CA ASN A 215 -15.95 4.88 -23.34
C ASN A 215 -17.35 4.24 -23.20
N ARG A 216 -17.57 3.05 -23.78
CA ARG A 216 -18.83 2.30 -23.63
C ARG A 216 -19.03 1.74 -22.21
N LEU A 217 -17.96 1.35 -21.53
CA LEU A 217 -17.95 0.84 -20.15
C LEU A 217 -18.26 1.94 -19.13
N GLN A 218 -17.85 3.19 -19.39
CA GLN A 218 -18.25 4.32 -18.55
C GLN A 218 -19.76 4.59 -18.62
N GLN A 219 -20.39 4.31 -19.76
CA GLN A 219 -21.84 4.51 -19.98
C GLN A 219 -22.71 3.36 -19.47
N ARG A 220 -22.15 2.16 -19.26
CA ARG A 220 -22.87 0.97 -18.81
C ARG A 220 -22.17 0.39 -17.59
N HIS A 221 -22.80 0.42 -16.42
CA HIS A 221 -22.37 -0.25 -15.17
C HIS A 221 -22.37 -1.80 -15.27
N SER A 222 -21.84 -2.37 -16.34
CA SER A 222 -22.01 -3.77 -16.73
C SER A 222 -20.94 -4.72 -16.19
N PHE A 223 -19.76 -4.22 -15.80
CA PHE A 223 -18.67 -5.05 -15.28
C PHE A 223 -18.25 -4.63 -13.88
N THR A 224 -17.89 -5.62 -13.07
CA THR A 224 -17.36 -5.44 -11.71
C THR A 224 -15.84 -5.57 -11.67
N ASP A 225 -15.28 -6.34 -12.61
CA ASP A 225 -13.86 -6.70 -12.64
C ASP A 225 -13.31 -6.58 -14.07
N ILE A 226 -12.10 -6.05 -14.20
CA ILE A 226 -11.34 -6.00 -15.46
C ILE A 226 -9.99 -6.69 -15.23
N VAL A 227 -9.64 -7.63 -16.11
CA VAL A 227 -8.35 -8.31 -16.10
C VAL A 227 -7.55 -7.90 -17.33
N TYR A 228 -6.41 -7.25 -17.11
CA TYR A 228 -5.46 -6.88 -18.16
C TYR A 228 -4.39 -7.97 -18.29
N CYS A 229 -4.00 -8.32 -19.52
CA CYS A 229 -2.85 -9.19 -19.77
C CYS A 229 -1.60 -8.36 -20.08
N PHE A 230 -0.52 -8.61 -19.34
CA PHE A 230 0.76 -7.93 -19.51
C PHE A 230 1.48 -8.26 -20.83
N ASP A 231 1.26 -9.46 -21.38
CA ASP A 231 1.91 -9.87 -22.64
C ASP A 231 1.37 -9.09 -23.86
N ASP A 232 0.11 -8.66 -23.78
CA ASP A 232 -0.59 -7.94 -24.85
C ASP A 232 -0.50 -6.41 -24.68
N MET A 233 -0.18 -5.94 -23.48
CA MET A 233 -0.14 -4.53 -23.13
C MET A 233 1.04 -4.22 -22.22
N ARG A 234 1.80 -3.18 -22.57
CA ARG A 234 2.87 -2.69 -21.69
C ARG A 234 2.30 -2.23 -20.35
N PHE A 235 3.09 -2.38 -19.29
CA PHE A 235 2.70 -1.94 -17.95
C PHE A 235 2.21 -0.49 -17.94
N GLU A 236 2.89 0.43 -18.63
CA GLU A 236 2.49 1.85 -18.63
C GLU A 236 1.10 2.04 -19.25
N GLN A 237 0.77 1.25 -20.29
CA GLN A 237 -0.56 1.29 -20.90
C GLN A 237 -1.61 0.78 -19.91
N ILE A 238 -1.33 -0.33 -19.21
CA ILE A 238 -2.23 -0.87 -18.20
C ILE A 238 -2.46 0.16 -17.08
N ILE A 239 -1.40 0.78 -16.56
CA ILE A 239 -1.51 1.79 -15.51
C ILE A 239 -2.27 3.02 -15.99
N HIS A 240 -1.96 3.55 -17.18
CA HIS A 240 -2.68 4.68 -17.73
C HIS A 240 -4.18 4.40 -17.84
N LYS A 241 -4.55 3.17 -18.22
CA LYS A 241 -5.95 2.74 -18.30
C LYS A 241 -6.55 2.61 -16.91
N ILE A 242 -5.87 1.99 -15.94
CA ILE A 242 -6.33 1.94 -14.55
C ILE A 242 -6.57 3.34 -13.97
N GLU A 243 -5.71 4.32 -14.29
CA GLU A 243 -5.87 5.71 -13.88
C GLU A 243 -7.07 6.41 -14.54
N GLN A 244 -7.33 6.15 -15.83
CA GLN A 244 -8.55 6.62 -16.51
C GLN A 244 -9.82 6.00 -15.90
N PHE A 245 -9.73 4.76 -15.42
CA PHE A 245 -10.82 3.97 -14.81
C PHE A 245 -10.85 4.05 -13.30
N TYR A 246 -10.51 5.22 -12.74
CA TYR A 246 -10.58 5.46 -11.31
C TYR A 246 -11.98 5.83 -10.75
N PRO A 247 -13.15 5.31 -11.21
CA PRO A 247 -14.29 5.19 -10.32
C PRO A 247 -14.06 4.08 -9.29
N LYS A 248 -14.48 4.31 -8.05
CA LYS A 248 -14.34 3.41 -6.89
C LYS A 248 -15.10 2.06 -6.99
N THR A 249 -15.61 1.69 -8.17
CA THR A 249 -16.59 0.60 -8.34
C THR A 249 -16.09 -0.59 -9.15
N ILE A 250 -14.96 -0.47 -9.87
CA ILE A 250 -14.40 -1.56 -10.68
C ILE A 250 -13.09 -2.05 -10.06
N ILE A 251 -12.94 -3.38 -9.98
CA ILE A 251 -11.75 -4.04 -9.47
C ILE A 251 -10.83 -4.36 -10.65
N ASN A 252 -9.59 -3.84 -10.61
CA ASN A 252 -8.61 -4.04 -11.68
C ASN A 252 -7.60 -5.14 -11.29
N HIS A 253 -7.41 -6.10 -12.20
CA HIS A 253 -6.50 -7.23 -12.06
C HIS A 253 -5.48 -7.23 -13.20
N ILE A 254 -4.28 -7.71 -12.94
CA ILE A 254 -3.23 -7.85 -13.95
C ILE A 254 -2.77 -9.30 -13.96
N TYR A 255 -2.82 -9.94 -15.12
CA TYR A 255 -2.29 -11.28 -15.31
C TYR A 255 -0.95 -11.21 -16.06
N CYS A 256 0.07 -11.84 -15.47
CA CYS A 256 1.40 -11.97 -16.05
C CYS A 256 1.56 -13.38 -16.63
N LYS A 257 1.66 -13.47 -17.96
CA LYS A 257 1.80 -14.73 -18.70
C LYS A 257 3.10 -15.46 -18.35
N GLU A 258 4.21 -14.74 -18.26
CA GLU A 258 5.53 -15.33 -17.98
C GLU A 258 5.57 -16.08 -16.65
N THR A 259 4.84 -15.59 -15.65
CA THR A 259 4.81 -16.18 -14.30
C THR A 259 3.54 -16.99 -14.03
N GLY A 260 2.53 -16.89 -14.89
CA GLY A 260 1.19 -17.44 -14.65
C GLY A 260 0.45 -16.81 -13.47
N VAL A 261 0.92 -15.67 -12.94
CA VAL A 261 0.40 -15.04 -11.73
C VAL A 261 -0.68 -14.01 -12.05
N LEU A 262 -1.82 -14.14 -11.36
CA LEU A 262 -2.88 -13.14 -11.33
C LEU A 262 -2.70 -12.19 -10.14
N VAL A 263 -2.27 -10.97 -10.43
CA VAL A 263 -2.17 -9.89 -9.45
C VAL A 263 -3.55 -9.25 -9.29
N SER A 264 -4.07 -9.25 -8.07
CA SER A 264 -5.41 -8.76 -7.72
C SER A 264 -5.35 -7.98 -6.42
N PRO A 265 -6.22 -6.97 -6.20
CA PRO A 265 -6.39 -6.36 -4.89
C PRO A 265 -6.65 -7.43 -3.83
N GLY A 266 -5.96 -7.35 -2.71
CA GLY A 266 -6.15 -8.29 -1.60
C GLY A 266 -7.61 -8.32 -1.16
N MET A 267 -8.30 -9.43 -1.42
CA MET A 267 -9.48 -9.79 -0.64
C MET A 267 -9.05 -9.99 0.80
N ALA A 268 -9.69 -9.27 1.72
CA ALA A 268 -9.60 -9.61 3.12
C ALA A 268 -10.17 -11.03 3.25
N ARG A 269 -9.33 -12.05 3.38
CA ARG A 269 -9.77 -13.30 4.00
C ARG A 269 -10.07 -12.91 5.45
N MET A 270 -11.35 -12.91 5.81
CA MET A 270 -11.78 -12.89 7.21
C MET A 270 -11.28 -14.14 7.90
#